data_AF-A0A7S4V5Z6-F1
#
_entry.id   AF-A0A7S4V5Z6-F1
#
_cell.length_a   1.000
_cell.length_b   1.000
_cell.length_c   1.000
_cell.angle_alpha   90.00
_cell.angle_beta   90.00
_cell.angle_gamma   90.00
#
_symmetry.space_group_name_H-M   'P 1'
#
loop_
_entity.id
_entity.type
_entity.pdbx_description
1 polymer ?
#
loop_
_entity_poly.entity_id
_entity_poly.type
_entity_poly.pdbx_seq_one_letter_code
_entity_poly.pdbx_strand_id
1 'polypeptide(L)'
;TSYNTAISACEKGSQWQPALSLLRAMREARICVDDVAYSAAISACERGRQWKWGLELLQDMRRHHLEPDGMNCGAVLGALSRAGLPGLAGDMFEEFRHLWWSTCKPVVSRDECRPLPPGVSVLG
;
A
#
# COMPACT_ATOMS: atom_id res chain seq x y z
N THR A 1 7.31 -17.89 -14.00
CA THR A 1 6.21 -17.63 -14.95
C THR A 1 4.90 -18.35 -14.65
N SER A 2 4.83 -19.44 -13.87
CA SER A 2 3.52 -20.04 -13.50
C SER A 2 2.83 -19.34 -12.32
N TYR A 3 3.58 -18.99 -11.27
CA TYR A 3 3.04 -18.31 -10.09
C TYR A 3 2.53 -16.89 -10.37
N ASN A 4 3.28 -16.09 -11.13
CA ASN A 4 2.87 -14.71 -11.47
C ASN A 4 1.51 -14.71 -12.19
N THR A 5 1.27 -15.66 -13.11
CA THR A 5 -0.02 -15.81 -13.79
C THR A 5 -1.15 -16.19 -12.82
N ALA A 6 -0.88 -17.09 -11.86
CA ALA A 6 -1.85 -17.47 -10.84
C ALA A 6 -2.18 -16.29 -9.90
N ILE A 7 -1.19 -15.50 -9.51
CA ILE A 7 -1.39 -14.30 -8.67
C ILE A 7 -2.13 -13.20 -9.44
N SER A 8 -1.82 -12.95 -10.72
CA SER A 8 -2.58 -12.03 -11.57
C SER A 8 -4.02 -12.49 -11.80
N ALA A 9 -4.29 -13.81 -11.82
CA ALA A 9 -5.67 -14.32 -11.85
C ALA A 9 -6.38 -14.05 -10.51
N CYS A 10 -5.67 -14.17 -9.39
CA CYS A 10 -6.19 -13.86 -8.06
C CYS A 10 -6.50 -12.36 -7.90
N GLU A 11 -5.68 -11.49 -8.47
CA GLU A 11 -5.93 -10.05 -8.57
C GLU A 11 -7.28 -9.77 -9.23
N LYS A 12 -7.51 -10.31 -10.44
CA LYS A 12 -8.77 -10.16 -11.18
C LYS A 12 -9.96 -10.72 -10.41
N GLY A 13 -9.75 -11.83 -9.69
CA GLY A 13 -10.75 -12.46 -8.83
C GLY A 13 -10.97 -11.76 -7.49
N SER A 14 -10.16 -10.74 -7.15
CA SER A 14 -10.14 -10.13 -5.80
C SER A 14 -9.89 -11.16 -4.68
N GLN A 15 -9.18 -12.24 -5.01
CA GLN A 15 -8.89 -13.37 -4.14
C GLN A 15 -7.55 -13.16 -3.43
N TRP A 16 -7.58 -12.41 -2.33
CA TRP A 16 -6.38 -12.09 -1.56
C TRP A 16 -5.82 -13.30 -0.80
N GLN A 17 -6.64 -14.24 -0.28
CA GLN A 17 -6.11 -15.41 0.45
C GLN A 17 -5.27 -16.33 -0.44
N PRO A 18 -5.73 -16.70 -1.66
CA PRO A 18 -4.92 -17.51 -2.57
C PRO A 18 -3.68 -16.77 -3.05
N ALA A 19 -3.76 -15.46 -3.30
CA ALA A 19 -2.58 -14.65 -3.67
C ALA A 19 -1.49 -14.69 -2.59
N LEU A 20 -1.86 -14.50 -1.32
CA LEU A 20 -0.92 -14.59 -0.18
C LEU A 20 -0.36 -16.01 -0.02
N SER A 21 -1.20 -17.03 -0.19
CA SER A 21 -0.78 -18.43 -0.10
C SER A 21 0.23 -18.79 -1.19
N LEU A 22 0.03 -18.29 -2.41
CA LEU A 22 0.96 -18.45 -3.52
C LEU A 22 2.30 -17.73 -3.27
N LEU A 23 2.27 -16.51 -2.74
CA LEU A 23 3.48 -15.79 -2.34
C LEU A 23 4.28 -16.55 -1.28
N ARG A 24 3.58 -17.10 -0.28
CA ARG A 24 4.20 -17.93 0.75
C ARG A 24 4.80 -19.20 0.16
N ALA A 25 4.08 -19.88 -0.72
CA ALA A 25 4.57 -21.08 -1.41
C ALA A 25 5.81 -20.78 -2.26
N MET A 26 5.87 -19.63 -2.96
CA MET A 26 7.06 -19.20 -3.69
C MET A 26 8.27 -19.04 -2.75
N ARG A 27 8.08 -18.45 -1.56
CA ARG A 27 9.16 -18.32 -0.57
C ARG A 27 9.61 -19.66 -0.01
N GLU A 28 8.67 -20.54 0.34
CA GLU A 28 8.98 -21.88 0.85
C GLU A 28 9.75 -22.69 -0.21
N ALA A 29 9.41 -22.50 -1.48
CA ALA A 29 10.15 -23.06 -2.62
C ALA A 29 11.47 -22.34 -2.94
N ARG A 30 11.86 -21.31 -2.16
CA ARG A 30 13.04 -20.44 -2.40
C ARG A 30 13.06 -19.81 -3.79
N ILE A 31 11.88 -19.58 -4.37
CA ILE A 31 11.71 -18.86 -5.63
C ILE A 31 11.73 -17.37 -5.32
N CYS A 32 12.53 -16.61 -6.07
CA CYS A 32 12.55 -15.16 -5.94
C CYS A 32 11.15 -14.62 -6.28
N VAL A 33 10.56 -13.89 -5.33
CA VAL A 33 9.28 -13.23 -5.56
C VAL A 33 9.56 -11.94 -6.32
N ASP A 34 9.05 -11.85 -7.54
CA ASP A 34 9.20 -10.66 -8.37
C ASP A 34 8.32 -9.52 -7.87
N ASP A 35 8.69 -8.29 -8.22
CA ASP A 35 7.90 -7.08 -7.97
C ASP A 35 6.44 -7.21 -8.46
N VAL A 36 6.26 -7.81 -9.65
CA VAL A 36 4.95 -8.08 -10.26
C VAL A 36 4.07 -9.00 -9.39
N ALA A 37 4.66 -9.97 -8.70
CA ALA A 37 3.92 -10.88 -7.84
C ALA A 37 3.43 -10.16 -6.58
N TYR A 38 4.26 -9.27 -6.01
CA TYR A 38 3.84 -8.44 -4.88
C TYR A 38 2.77 -7.42 -5.28
N SER A 39 2.93 -6.73 -6.41
CA SER A 39 1.95 -5.75 -6.87
C SER A 39 0.58 -6.37 -7.12
N ALA A 40 0.53 -7.52 -7.80
CA ALA A 40 -0.73 -8.23 -8.01
C ALA A 40 -1.38 -8.71 -6.69
N ALA A 41 -0.59 -9.17 -5.71
CA ALA A 41 -1.11 -9.57 -4.41
C ALA A 41 -1.62 -8.39 -3.57
N ILE A 42 -0.92 -7.25 -3.61
CA ILE A 42 -1.34 -6.00 -2.94
C ILE A 42 -2.63 -5.48 -3.58
N SER A 43 -2.74 -5.48 -4.91
CA SER A 43 -3.97 -5.14 -5.63
C SER A 43 -5.13 -6.09 -5.29
N ALA A 44 -4.87 -7.39 -5.14
CA ALA A 44 -5.88 -8.33 -4.63
C ALA A 44 -6.36 -7.97 -3.22
N CYS A 45 -5.43 -7.55 -2.34
CA CYS A 45 -5.73 -7.07 -0.99
C CYS A 45 -6.56 -5.78 -1.00
N GLU A 46 -6.26 -4.84 -1.90
CA GLU A 46 -7.06 -3.62 -2.11
C GLU A 46 -8.52 -3.96 -2.40
N ARG A 47 -8.74 -4.81 -3.41
CA ARG A 47 -10.09 -5.19 -3.83
C ARG A 47 -10.82 -6.01 -2.76
N GLY A 48 -10.07 -6.79 -1.98
CA GLY A 48 -10.56 -7.53 -0.82
C GLY A 48 -10.78 -6.68 0.44
N ARG A 49 -10.50 -5.37 0.41
CA ARG A 49 -10.50 -4.45 1.57
C ARG A 49 -9.62 -4.93 2.73
N GLN A 50 -8.56 -5.67 2.41
CA GLN A 50 -7.62 -6.26 3.35
C GLN A 50 -6.34 -5.43 3.45
N TRP A 51 -6.47 -4.22 3.97
CA TRP A 51 -5.33 -3.29 4.09
C TRP A 51 -4.21 -3.82 4.99
N LYS A 52 -4.52 -4.60 6.03
CA LYS A 52 -3.53 -5.18 6.96
C LYS A 52 -2.51 -6.04 6.21
N TRP A 53 -3.03 -6.94 5.38
CA TRP A 53 -2.21 -7.82 4.56
C TRP A 53 -1.47 -7.07 3.47
N GLY A 54 -2.09 -6.06 2.86
CA GLY A 54 -1.41 -5.17 1.91
C GLY A 54 -0.21 -4.42 2.53
N LEU A 55 -0.34 -3.96 3.78
CA LEU A 55 0.74 -3.32 4.53
C LEU A 55 1.88 -4.31 4.83
N GLU A 56 1.56 -5.51 5.31
CA GLU A 56 2.57 -6.54 5.58
C GLU A 56 3.37 -6.88 4.32
N LEU A 57 2.69 -7.00 3.17
CA LEU A 57 3.35 -7.22 1.87
C LEU A 57 4.28 -6.07 1.47
N LEU A 58 3.86 -4.81 1.66
CA LEU A 58 4.70 -3.63 1.43
C LEU A 58 5.95 -3.65 2.30
N GLN A 59 5.81 -3.99 3.59
CA GLN A 59 6.96 -4.10 4.48
C GLN A 59 7.90 -5.24 4.06
N ASP A 60 7.34 -6.35 3.61
CA ASP A 60 8.12 -7.49 3.13
C ASP A 60 8.90 -7.17 1.85
N MET A 61 8.29 -6.48 0.88
CA MET A 61 9.00 -5.99 -0.31
C MET A 61 10.27 -5.24 0.09
N ARG A 62 10.14 -4.32 1.06
CA ARG A 62 11.28 -3.54 1.57
C ARG A 62 12.33 -4.40 2.25
N ARG A 63 11.93 -5.40 3.04
CA ARG A 63 12.86 -6.36 3.67
C ARG A 63 13.64 -7.17 2.63
N HIS A 64 13.05 -7.38 1.46
CA HIS A 64 13.67 -8.04 0.32
C HIS A 64 14.39 -7.08 -0.63
N HIS A 65 14.63 -5.83 -0.22
CA HIS A 65 15.28 -4.78 -1.04
C HIS A 65 14.55 -4.46 -2.35
N LEU A 66 13.24 -4.74 -2.42
CA LEU A 66 12.36 -4.28 -3.49
C LEU A 66 11.77 -2.93 -3.06
N GLU A 67 11.90 -1.92 -3.92
CA GLU A 67 11.29 -0.61 -3.67
C GLU A 67 9.81 -0.66 -4.06
N PRO A 68 8.88 -0.47 -3.10
CA PRO A 68 7.48 -0.39 -3.44
C PRO A 68 7.21 0.84 -4.30
N ASP A 69 6.50 0.65 -5.40
CA ASP A 69 6.19 1.72 -6.34
C ASP A 69 4.91 2.50 -5.92
N GLY A 70 4.57 3.51 -6.71
CA GLY A 70 3.35 4.29 -6.50
C GLY A 70 2.06 3.46 -6.63
N MET A 71 2.08 2.36 -7.39
CA MET A 71 0.94 1.45 -7.54
C MET A 71 0.72 0.65 -6.26
N ASN A 72 1.78 0.05 -5.68
CA ASN A 72 1.71 -0.67 -4.41
C ASN A 72 1.17 0.24 -3.29
N CYS A 73 1.68 1.47 -3.24
CA CYS A 73 1.25 2.48 -2.27
C CYS A 73 -0.22 2.90 -2.47
N GLY A 74 -0.62 3.17 -3.72
CA GLY A 74 -1.99 3.55 -4.07
C GLY A 74 -3.00 2.45 -3.76
N ALA A 75 -2.64 1.19 -3.99
CA ALA A 75 -3.49 0.04 -3.69
C ALA A 75 -3.75 -0.13 -2.18
N VAL A 76 -2.73 0.02 -1.33
CA VAL A 76 -2.93 -0.05 0.13
C VAL A 76 -3.76 1.14 0.65
N LEU A 77 -3.55 2.34 0.10
CA LEU A 77 -4.41 3.51 0.35
C LEU A 77 -5.86 3.28 -0.05
N GLY A 78 -6.08 2.72 -1.24
CA GLY A 78 -7.40 2.35 -1.73
C GLY A 78 -8.07 1.31 -0.81
N ALA A 79 -7.30 0.37 -0.28
CA ALA A 79 -7.77 -0.63 0.68
C ALA A 79 -8.24 0.03 1.99
N LEU A 80 -7.47 0.98 2.52
CA LEU A 80 -7.77 1.71 3.76
C LEU A 80 -8.99 2.61 3.63
N SER A 81 -9.07 3.37 2.53
CA SER A 81 -10.21 4.24 2.22
C SER A 81 -11.50 3.43 2.15
N ARG A 82 -11.48 2.27 1.47
CA ARG A 82 -12.64 1.37 1.36
C ARG A 82 -12.95 0.60 2.65
N ALA A 83 -11.98 0.46 3.56
CA ALA A 83 -12.19 -0.17 4.86
C ALA A 83 -12.83 0.78 5.89
N GLY A 84 -13.04 2.06 5.54
CA GLY A 84 -13.72 3.03 6.42
C GLY A 84 -12.90 3.40 7.66
N LEU A 85 -11.57 3.23 7.61
CA LEU A 85 -10.65 3.55 8.68
C LEU A 85 -9.74 4.73 8.28
N PRO A 86 -10.29 5.95 8.13
CA PRO A 86 -9.49 7.11 7.72
C PRO A 86 -8.42 7.49 8.75
N GLY A 87 -8.67 7.25 10.05
CA GLY A 87 -7.70 7.52 11.11
C GLY A 87 -6.42 6.70 10.96
N LEU A 88 -6.56 5.43 10.59
CA LEU A 88 -5.42 4.55 10.41
C LEU A 88 -4.62 4.84 9.14
N ALA A 89 -5.28 5.35 8.09
CA ALA A 89 -4.57 5.90 6.95
C ALA A 89 -3.68 7.08 7.39
N GLY A 90 -4.17 7.94 8.29
CA GLY A 90 -3.41 9.03 8.91
C GLY A 90 -2.20 8.56 9.71
N ASP A 91 -2.36 7.53 10.55
CA ASP A 91 -1.24 6.95 11.32
C ASP A 91 -0.18 6.33 10.41
N MET A 92 -0.60 5.65 9.33
CA MET A 92 0.32 5.19 8.30
C MET A 92 1.02 6.34 7.56
N PHE A 93 0.31 7.43 7.26
CA PHE A 93 0.88 8.63 6.65
C PHE A 93 1.95 9.26 7.55
N GLU A 94 1.81 9.20 8.88
CA GLU A 94 2.82 9.70 9.83
C GLU A 94 4.00 8.74 9.99
N GLU A 95 3.75 7.44 10.19
CA GLU A 95 4.82 6.45 10.35
C GLU A 95 5.70 6.33 9.10
N PHE A 96 5.11 6.55 7.91
CA PHE A 96 5.80 6.56 6.63
C PHE A 96 6.02 7.96 6.04
N ARG A 97 5.81 9.04 6.82
CA ARG A 97 5.85 10.42 6.31
C ARG A 97 7.14 10.76 5.58
N HIS A 98 8.27 10.30 6.10
CA HIS A 98 9.60 10.54 5.52
C HIS A 98 9.89 9.71 4.26
N LEU A 99 9.21 8.58 4.09
CA LEU A 99 9.40 7.65 2.96
C LEU A 99 8.39 7.90 1.84
N TRP A 100 7.15 8.26 2.19
CA TRP A 100 6.11 8.61 1.23
C TRP A 100 6.29 10.00 0.63
N TRP A 101 6.82 10.97 1.38
CA TRP A 101 7.11 12.30 0.83
C TRP A 101 8.06 12.27 -0.37
N SER A 102 9.00 11.32 -0.36
CA SER A 102 10.01 11.14 -1.41
C SER A 102 9.49 10.35 -2.62
N THR A 103 8.54 9.43 -2.40
CA THR A 103 8.17 8.38 -3.38
C THR A 103 6.75 8.54 -3.92
N CYS A 104 5.84 9.14 -3.15
CA CYS A 104 4.44 9.34 -3.50
C CYS A 104 4.00 10.72 -3.03
N LYS A 105 4.08 11.73 -3.90
CA LYS A 105 3.19 12.88 -3.74
C LYS A 105 1.77 12.34 -3.87
N PRO A 106 0.93 12.39 -2.83
CA PRO A 106 -0.47 12.12 -3.04
C PRO A 106 -0.99 13.14 -4.05
N VAL A 107 -1.61 12.68 -5.14
CA VAL A 107 -2.65 13.46 -5.84
C VAL A 107 -3.85 13.47 -4.89
N VAL A 108 -3.68 14.11 -3.75
CA VAL A 108 -4.76 14.65 -2.96
C VAL A 108 -4.47 16.13 -3.01
N SER A 109 -5.28 16.82 -3.83
CA SER A 109 -5.27 18.26 -4.00
C SER A 109 -5.01 18.93 -2.65
N ARG A 110 -3.87 19.62 -2.57
CA ARG A 110 -3.34 20.23 -1.37
C ARG A 110 -3.97 21.60 -1.14
N ASP A 111 -5.28 21.69 -1.31
CA ASP A 111 -6.05 22.76 -0.70
C ASP A 111 -6.29 22.34 0.75
N GLU A 112 -5.91 23.21 1.68
CA GLU A 112 -6.23 23.12 3.11
C GLU A 112 -5.40 22.16 3.98
N CYS A 113 -4.11 22.47 4.14
CA CYS A 113 -3.45 22.35 5.45
C CYS A 113 -2.26 23.31 5.52
N ARG A 114 -2.54 24.59 5.81
CA ARG A 114 -1.58 25.46 6.50
C ARG A 114 -2.07 25.62 7.94
N PRO A 115 -1.25 25.31 8.96
CA PRO A 115 -1.58 25.74 10.31
C PRO A 115 -1.58 27.27 10.33
N LEU A 116 -2.67 27.87 10.80
CA LEU A 116 -2.71 29.29 11.14
C LEU A 116 -1.64 29.56 12.22
N PRO A 117 -0.74 30.54 12.04
CA PRO A 117 0.20 30.89 13.09
C PRO A 117 -0.55 31.48 14.29
N PRO A 118 -0.21 31.09 15.53
CA PRO A 118 -0.76 31.74 16.71
C PRO A 118 -0.13 33.14 16.83
N GLY A 119 -0.92 34.20 16.76
CA GLY A 119 -0.49 35.54 17.21
C GLY A 119 -0.69 36.74 16.28
N VAL A 120 -1.62 36.72 15.33
CA VAL A 120 -2.04 37.98 14.65
C VAL A 120 -3.29 38.55 15.31
N SER A 121 -3.05 39.49 16.23
CA SER A 121 -4.06 40.39 16.79
C SER A 121 -4.74 41.18 15.67
N VAL A 122 -6.05 41.05 15.55
CA VAL A 122 -6.86 41.99 14.76
C VAL A 122 -6.94 43.30 15.55
N LEU A 123 -6.23 44.32 15.08
CA LEU A 123 -6.38 45.71 15.52
C LEU A 123 -6.47 46.60 14.27
N GLY A 124 -7.58 47.35 14.16
CA GLY A 124 -7.74 48.48 13.24
C GLY A 124 -8.58 48.18 12.02
#